data_AF-A0A7C2WI05-F1
#
_entry.id   AF-A0A7C2WI05-F1
#
_cell.length_a   1.000
_cell.length_b   1.000
_cell.length_c   1.000
_cell.angle_alpha   90.00
_cell.angle_beta   90.00
_cell.angle_gamma   90.00
#
_symmetry.space_group_name_H-M   'P 1'
#
loop_
_entity.id
_entity.type
_entity.pdbx_description
1 polymer ?
#
loop_
_entity_poly.entity_id
_entity_poly.type
_entity_poly.pdbx_seq_one_letter_code
_entity_poly.pdbx_strand_id
1 'polypeptide(L)'
;EGWASYWHARIMRELDLSADEHLEFARLHAAILQPSPRRLNPYYLGYQMLLDIERRHGERHLFEVREVENDISLIRNYLTRELVDELDLYLYERQGDELVIVDKDWEAVRERLIGELGGNQTPVILVEDGDYEGNLELYLRHSWDGRKLDLDWAEKTMEHIYRLWGRRVWLETRADDESRLVLSYHPREGHKQHR
;
A
#
# COMPACT_ATOMS: atom_id res chain seq x y z
N GLU A 1 -8.05 -2.51 -5.99
CA GLU A 1 -9.13 -1.86 -6.79
C GLU A 1 -9.39 -2.49 -8.16
N GLY A 2 -8.36 -2.94 -8.89
CA GLY A 2 -8.51 -3.51 -10.23
C GLY A 2 -9.54 -4.65 -10.37
N TRP A 3 -9.67 -5.52 -9.36
CA TRP A 3 -10.66 -6.61 -9.35
C TRP A 3 -12.10 -6.11 -9.48
N ALA A 4 -12.44 -5.00 -8.81
CA ALA A 4 -13.76 -4.39 -8.91
C ALA A 4 -13.99 -3.82 -10.31
N SER A 5 -13.00 -3.14 -10.90
CA SER A 5 -13.07 -2.64 -12.28
C SER A 5 -13.30 -3.77 -13.28
N TYR A 6 -12.57 -4.88 -13.12
CA TYR A 6 -12.67 -6.05 -13.97
C TYR A 6 -14.08 -6.65 -13.96
N TRP A 7 -14.61 -6.97 -12.78
CA TRP A 7 -15.94 -7.56 -12.68
C TRP A 7 -17.06 -6.59 -13.04
N HIS A 8 -16.92 -5.31 -12.70
CA HIS A 8 -17.90 -4.31 -13.08
C HIS A 8 -18.01 -4.21 -14.61
N ALA A 9 -16.88 -4.18 -15.32
CA ALA A 9 -16.87 -4.20 -16.79
C ALA A 9 -17.50 -5.46 -17.38
N ARG A 10 -17.24 -6.63 -16.77
CA ARG A 10 -17.76 -7.90 -17.27
C ARG A 10 -19.27 -8.04 -17.04
N ILE A 11 -19.73 -7.78 -15.83
CA ILE A 11 -21.15 -7.81 -15.48
C ILE A 11 -21.93 -6.85 -16.38
N MET A 12 -21.47 -5.61 -16.54
CA MET A 12 -22.16 -4.62 -17.37
C MET A 12 -22.19 -4.98 -18.86
N ARG A 13 -21.29 -5.83 -19.35
CA ARG A 13 -21.32 -6.37 -20.72
C ARG A 13 -22.26 -7.55 -20.89
N GLU A 14 -22.52 -8.30 -19.82
CA GLU A 14 -23.41 -9.48 -19.83
C GLU A 14 -24.87 -9.12 -19.54
N LEU A 15 -25.14 -7.95 -18.96
CA LEU A 15 -26.49 -7.44 -18.77
C LEU A 15 -27.14 -7.04 -20.11
N ASP A 16 -28.44 -7.28 -20.22
CA ASP A 16 -29.28 -6.87 -21.34
C ASP A 16 -29.58 -5.36 -21.25
N LEU A 17 -28.58 -4.55 -21.58
CA LEU A 17 -28.65 -3.09 -21.56
C LEU A 17 -28.93 -2.54 -22.97
N SER A 18 -29.60 -1.41 -23.03
CA SER A 18 -29.72 -0.64 -24.26
C SER A 18 -28.36 -0.07 -24.70
N ALA A 19 -28.26 0.30 -25.99
CA ALA A 19 -27.05 0.90 -26.53
C ALA A 19 -26.66 2.21 -25.81
N ASP A 20 -27.64 3.00 -25.40
CA ASP A 20 -27.42 4.26 -24.67
C ASP A 20 -26.85 4.00 -23.26
N GLU A 21 -27.37 3.00 -22.55
CA GLU A 21 -26.87 2.58 -21.23
C GLU A 21 -25.45 2.01 -21.32
N HIS A 22 -25.13 1.23 -22.37
CA HIS A 22 -23.76 0.77 -22.61
C HIS A 22 -22.80 1.94 -22.87
N LEU A 23 -23.23 2.96 -23.62
CA LEU A 23 -22.41 4.13 -23.90
C LEU A 23 -22.17 4.97 -22.63
N GLU A 24 -23.20 5.15 -21.82
CA GLU A 24 -23.10 5.83 -20.52
C GLU A 24 -22.14 5.08 -19.59
N PHE A 25 -22.31 3.76 -19.46
CA PHE A 25 -21.40 2.92 -18.69
C PHE A 25 -19.95 3.05 -19.18
N ALA A 26 -19.73 2.96 -20.50
CA ALA A 26 -18.39 3.06 -21.07
C ALA A 26 -17.72 4.40 -20.74
N ARG A 27 -18.47 5.51 -20.77
CA ARG A 27 -17.96 6.83 -20.36
C ARG A 27 -17.58 6.87 -18.88
N LEU A 28 -18.46 6.38 -18.00
CA LEU A 28 -18.20 6.36 -16.56
C LEU A 28 -17.00 5.48 -16.21
N HIS A 29 -16.92 4.29 -16.80
CA HIS A 29 -15.83 3.36 -16.60
C HIS A 29 -14.49 3.95 -17.07
N ALA A 30 -14.47 4.56 -18.26
CA ALA A 30 -13.28 5.23 -18.77
C ALA A 30 -12.82 6.38 -17.87
N ALA A 31 -13.75 7.16 -17.29
CA ALA A 31 -13.41 8.24 -16.37
C ALA A 31 -12.77 7.73 -15.07
N ILE A 32 -13.24 6.59 -14.54
CA ILE A 32 -12.65 5.96 -13.35
C ILE A 32 -11.26 5.40 -13.63
N LEU A 33 -11.07 4.80 -14.82
CA LEU A 33 -9.80 4.21 -15.23
C LEU A 33 -8.81 5.21 -15.80
N GLN A 34 -9.16 6.49 -15.90
CA GLN A 34 -8.30 7.47 -16.55
C GLN A 34 -6.94 7.57 -15.83
N PRO A 35 -5.81 7.32 -16.52
CA PRO A 35 -4.49 7.53 -15.94
C PRO A 35 -4.18 9.02 -15.79
N SER A 36 -3.35 9.37 -14.81
CA SER A 36 -2.84 10.73 -14.64
C SER A 36 -1.34 10.76 -14.97
N PRO A 37 -0.85 11.78 -15.70
CA PRO A 37 0.59 11.93 -15.95
C PRO A 37 1.45 12.03 -14.69
N ARG A 38 0.83 12.38 -13.55
CA ARG A 38 1.51 12.59 -12.26
C ARG A 38 1.22 11.52 -11.22
N ARG A 39 0.24 10.66 -11.45
CA ARG A 39 -0.18 9.66 -10.47
C ARG A 39 -0.62 8.40 -11.19
N LEU A 40 -0.05 7.28 -10.76
CA LEU A 40 -0.55 5.98 -11.15
C LEU A 40 -1.99 5.82 -10.67
N ASN A 41 -2.88 5.38 -11.55
CA ASN A 41 -4.24 5.02 -11.18
C ASN A 41 -4.29 3.51 -10.85
N PRO A 42 -4.49 3.12 -9.57
CA PRO A 42 -4.49 1.72 -9.18
C PRO A 42 -5.66 0.93 -9.78
N TYR A 43 -6.78 1.58 -10.11
CA TYR A 43 -7.89 0.96 -10.82
C TYR A 43 -7.48 0.57 -12.25
N TYR A 44 -6.73 1.45 -12.92
CA TYR A 44 -6.26 1.21 -14.29
C TYR A 44 -5.21 0.11 -14.34
N LEU A 45 -4.14 0.23 -13.53
CA LEU A 45 -3.06 -0.75 -13.52
C LEU A 45 -3.59 -2.15 -13.17
N GLY A 46 -4.36 -2.26 -12.08
CA GLY A 46 -4.92 -3.54 -11.66
C GLY A 46 -5.90 -4.12 -12.70
N TYR A 47 -6.70 -3.29 -13.37
CA TYR A 47 -7.60 -3.75 -14.43
C TYR A 47 -6.81 -4.35 -15.61
N GLN A 48 -5.77 -3.66 -16.09
CA GLN A 48 -4.94 -4.11 -17.20
C GLN A 48 -4.16 -5.39 -16.87
N MET A 49 -3.62 -5.49 -15.64
CA MET A 49 -2.98 -6.71 -15.16
C MET A 49 -3.94 -7.90 -15.15
N LEU A 50 -5.17 -7.74 -14.66
CA LEU A 50 -6.15 -8.84 -14.63
C LEU A 50 -6.59 -9.27 -16.04
N LEU A 51 -6.77 -8.31 -16.97
CA LEU A 51 -7.05 -8.63 -18.37
C LEU A 51 -5.89 -9.43 -19.00
N ASP A 52 -4.64 -9.04 -18.71
CA ASP A 52 -3.47 -9.76 -19.20
C ASP A 52 -3.35 -11.18 -18.60
N ILE A 53 -3.64 -11.34 -17.30
CA ILE A 53 -3.67 -12.65 -16.64
C ILE A 53 -4.74 -13.54 -17.26
N GLU A 54 -5.96 -13.04 -17.45
CA GLU A 54 -7.04 -13.79 -18.11
C GLU A 54 -6.63 -14.22 -19.52
N ARG A 55 -6.05 -13.31 -20.30
CA ARG A 55 -5.60 -13.57 -21.66
C ARG A 55 -4.53 -14.66 -21.72
N ARG A 56 -3.61 -14.71 -20.76
CA ARG A 56 -2.50 -15.67 -20.72
C ARG A 56 -2.88 -17.03 -20.11
N HIS A 57 -3.72 -17.03 -19.07
CA HIS A 57 -3.93 -18.20 -18.21
C HIS A 57 -5.40 -18.62 -18.07
N GLY A 58 -6.33 -17.80 -18.57
CA GLY A 58 -7.76 -18.02 -18.49
C GLY A 58 -8.40 -17.61 -17.17
N GLU A 59 -9.73 -17.61 -17.15
CA GLU A 59 -10.54 -17.10 -16.05
C GLU A 59 -10.37 -17.90 -14.75
N ARG A 60 -10.17 -19.22 -14.82
CA ARG A 60 -9.97 -20.02 -13.59
C ARG A 60 -8.74 -19.58 -12.80
N HIS A 61 -7.66 -19.24 -13.50
CA HIS A 61 -6.43 -18.78 -12.87
C HIS A 61 -6.60 -17.40 -12.21
N LEU A 62 -7.49 -16.54 -12.71
CA LEU A 62 -7.80 -15.27 -12.04
C LEU A 62 -8.36 -15.46 -10.63
N PHE A 63 -9.18 -16.50 -10.41
CA PHE A 63 -9.70 -16.80 -9.08
C PHE A 63 -8.61 -17.32 -8.14
N GLU A 64 -7.68 -18.14 -8.66
CA GLU A 64 -6.49 -18.57 -7.90
C GLU A 64 -5.63 -17.37 -7.50
N VAL A 65 -5.31 -16.49 -8.46
CA VAL A 65 -4.58 -15.24 -8.23
C VAL A 65 -5.26 -14.39 -7.16
N ARG A 66 -6.58 -14.20 -7.24
CA ARG A 66 -7.35 -13.43 -6.26
C ARG A 66 -7.33 -14.05 -4.86
N GLU A 67 -7.14 -15.36 -4.74
CA GLU A 67 -7.07 -16.06 -3.46
C GLU A 67 -5.68 -15.99 -2.83
N VAL A 68 -4.61 -16.06 -3.63
CA VAL A 68 -3.24 -16.20 -3.13
C VAL A 68 -2.42 -14.91 -3.16
N GLU A 69 -2.71 -13.99 -4.08
CA GLU A 69 -1.91 -12.79 -4.29
C GLU A 69 -2.45 -11.59 -3.50
N ASN A 70 -1.53 -10.78 -2.97
CA ASN A 70 -1.80 -9.41 -2.50
C ASN A 70 -1.24 -8.39 -3.52
N ASP A 71 -1.44 -7.09 -3.30
CA ASP A 71 -1.02 -6.07 -4.28
C ASP A 71 0.48 -6.14 -4.62
N ILE A 72 1.33 -6.42 -3.62
CA ILE A 72 2.78 -6.55 -3.80
C ILE A 72 3.12 -7.76 -4.66
N SER A 73 2.59 -8.92 -4.29
CA SER A 73 2.92 -10.18 -4.94
C SER A 73 2.29 -10.26 -6.33
N LEU A 74 1.10 -9.66 -6.52
CA LEU A 74 0.46 -9.49 -7.82
C LEU A 74 1.37 -8.71 -8.79
N ILE A 75 1.91 -7.56 -8.38
CA ILE A 75 2.83 -6.79 -9.22
C ILE A 75 4.14 -7.53 -9.43
N ARG A 76 4.70 -8.14 -8.39
CA ARG A 76 5.93 -8.91 -8.52
C ARG A 76 5.83 -10.04 -9.54
N ASN A 77 4.73 -10.79 -9.50
CA ASN A 77 4.56 -12.02 -10.26
C ASN A 77 3.94 -11.79 -11.64
N TYR A 78 3.11 -10.74 -11.80
CA TYR A 78 2.29 -10.56 -13.00
C TYR A 78 2.47 -9.22 -13.73
N LEU A 79 3.22 -8.24 -13.20
CA LEU A 79 3.62 -7.08 -14.01
C LEU A 79 4.75 -7.51 -14.94
N THR A 80 4.45 -7.66 -16.22
CA THR A 80 5.43 -8.07 -17.24
C THR A 80 6.05 -6.86 -17.95
N ARG A 81 7.17 -7.09 -18.64
CA ARG A 81 7.79 -6.08 -19.49
C ARG A 81 6.82 -5.57 -20.57
N GLU A 82 6.10 -6.48 -21.21
CA GLU A 82 5.15 -6.14 -22.28
C GLU A 82 4.05 -5.22 -21.75
N LEU A 83 3.58 -5.46 -20.52
CA LEU A 83 2.57 -4.62 -19.89
C LEU A 83 3.14 -3.25 -19.48
N VAL A 84 4.38 -3.19 -18.98
CA VAL A 84 5.06 -1.92 -18.70
C VAL A 84 5.21 -1.08 -19.97
N ASP A 85 5.59 -1.71 -21.08
CA ASP A 85 5.72 -1.06 -22.39
C ASP A 85 4.33 -0.63 -22.95
N GLU A 86 3.31 -1.48 -22.86
CA GLU A 86 1.94 -1.18 -23.32
C GLU A 86 1.29 -0.02 -22.55
N LEU A 87 1.58 0.08 -21.25
CA LEU A 87 1.04 1.10 -20.36
C LEU A 87 1.90 2.37 -20.27
N ASP A 88 3.01 2.44 -21.01
CA ASP A 88 3.94 3.59 -21.05
C ASP A 88 4.45 3.97 -19.63
N LEU A 89 4.75 2.96 -18.80
CA LEU A 89 5.16 3.16 -17.41
C LEU A 89 6.66 3.42 -17.29
N TYR A 90 7.04 4.55 -16.70
CA TYR A 90 8.44 4.93 -16.49
C TYR A 90 8.66 5.62 -15.13
N LEU A 91 9.89 5.58 -14.65
CA LEU A 91 10.30 6.31 -13.46
C LEU A 91 10.60 7.77 -13.81
N TYR A 92 10.03 8.69 -13.06
CA TYR A 92 10.28 10.11 -13.19
C TYR A 92 10.72 10.72 -11.86
N GLU A 93 11.58 11.72 -11.94
CA GLU A 93 11.98 12.54 -10.80
C GLU A 93 11.74 14.01 -11.12
N ARG A 94 11.48 14.79 -10.07
CA ARG A 94 11.32 16.23 -10.19
C ARG A 94 12.70 16.90 -10.13
N GLN A 95 13.14 17.44 -11.25
CA GLN A 95 14.34 18.27 -11.34
C GLN A 95 13.92 19.73 -11.48
N GLY A 96 13.93 20.47 -10.37
CA GLY A 96 13.37 21.82 -10.31
C GLY A 96 11.85 21.81 -10.51
N ASP A 97 11.38 22.43 -11.60
CA ASP A 97 9.96 22.47 -11.97
C ASP A 97 9.57 21.48 -13.08
N GLU A 98 10.53 20.72 -13.59
CA GLU A 98 10.30 19.73 -14.65
C GLU A 98 10.29 18.30 -14.09
N LEU A 99 9.46 17.45 -14.72
CA LEU A 99 9.42 16.01 -14.51
C LEU A 99 10.30 15.37 -15.59
N VAL A 100 11.40 14.76 -15.17
CA VAL A 100 12.37 14.13 -16.07
C VAL A 100 12.25 12.61 -15.92
N ILE A 101 12.18 11.90 -17.04
CA ILE A 101 12.23 10.43 -17.04
C ILE A 101 13.65 10.01 -16.67
N VAL A 102 13.78 9.26 -15.57
CA VAL A 102 15.07 8.84 -15.03
C VAL A 102 15.38 7.40 -15.42
N ASP A 103 14.36 6.56 -15.50
CA ASP A 103 14.53 5.16 -15.88
C ASP A 103 13.32 4.63 -16.66
N LYS A 104 13.61 3.75 -17.62
CA LYS A 104 12.62 3.02 -18.41
C LYS A 104 12.75 1.51 -18.25
N ASP A 105 13.71 1.04 -17.45
CA ASP A 105 13.84 -0.37 -17.17
C ASP A 105 12.62 -0.90 -16.41
N TRP A 106 12.02 -1.96 -16.93
CA TRP A 106 10.77 -2.49 -16.39
C TRP A 106 10.95 -3.14 -15.02
N GLU A 107 12.14 -3.67 -14.71
CA GLU A 107 12.43 -4.23 -13.38
C GLU A 107 12.52 -3.10 -12.36
N ALA A 108 13.20 -2.00 -12.70
CA ALA A 108 13.22 -0.79 -11.88
C ALA A 108 11.82 -0.21 -11.64
N VAL A 109 10.98 -0.12 -12.69
CA VAL A 109 9.57 0.30 -12.56
C VAL A 109 8.81 -0.62 -11.61
N ARG A 110 8.92 -1.94 -11.78
CA ARG A 110 8.25 -2.92 -10.92
C ARG A 110 8.70 -2.80 -9.47
N GLU A 111 10.00 -2.74 -9.21
CA GLU A 111 10.53 -2.60 -7.84
C GLU A 111 10.10 -1.29 -7.20
N ARG A 112 10.04 -0.19 -7.97
CA ARG A 112 9.51 1.07 -7.45
C ARG A 112 8.03 0.96 -7.06
N LEU A 113 7.20 0.37 -7.92
CA LEU A 113 5.77 0.16 -7.63
C LEU A 113 5.59 -0.76 -6.41
N ILE A 114 6.38 -1.81 -6.30
CA ILE A 114 6.43 -2.68 -5.12
C ILE A 114 6.87 -1.88 -3.89
N GLY A 115 7.84 -0.97 -3.99
CA GLY A 115 8.25 -0.13 -2.87
C GLY A 115 7.15 0.84 -2.42
N GLU A 116 6.40 1.40 -3.37
CA GLU A 116 5.27 2.30 -3.10
C GLU A 116 4.07 1.58 -2.47
N LEU A 117 3.84 0.31 -2.84
CA LEU A 117 2.73 -0.51 -2.34
C LEU A 117 3.10 -1.38 -1.13
N GLY A 118 4.36 -1.83 -1.10
CA GLY A 118 4.96 -2.68 -0.08
C GLY A 118 5.27 -1.94 1.20
N GLY A 119 5.27 -0.62 1.13
CA GLY A 119 4.98 0.19 2.29
C GLY A 119 3.50 0.07 2.65
N ASN A 120 3.13 -0.98 3.41
CA ASN A 120 2.01 -0.87 4.33
C ASN A 120 2.06 0.54 4.93
N GLN A 121 1.11 1.42 4.63
CA GLN A 121 1.02 2.72 5.32
C GLN A 121 0.94 2.53 6.84
N THR A 122 0.64 1.30 7.26
CA THR A 122 0.65 0.83 8.63
C THR A 122 2.05 0.37 9.06
N PRO A 123 2.69 1.06 10.02
CA PRO A 123 3.95 0.60 10.59
C PRO A 123 3.80 -0.76 11.28
N VAL A 124 4.83 -1.60 11.21
CA VAL A 124 4.84 -2.91 11.87
C VAL A 124 5.33 -2.75 13.30
N ILE A 125 4.42 -2.93 14.27
CA ILE A 125 4.72 -2.87 15.70
C ILE A 125 4.65 -4.28 16.29
N LEU A 126 5.74 -4.72 16.90
CA LEU A 126 5.87 -6.03 17.52
C LEU A 126 5.79 -5.89 19.04
N VAL A 127 5.18 -6.87 19.71
CA VAL A 127 5.31 -7.01 21.17
C VAL A 127 6.64 -7.70 21.43
N GLU A 128 7.57 -6.98 22.05
CA GLU A 128 8.87 -7.52 22.43
C GLU A 128 8.79 -8.20 23.79
N ASP A 129 8.12 -7.54 24.74
CA ASP A 129 7.99 -8.00 26.12
C ASP A 129 6.62 -7.59 26.69
N GLY A 130 5.90 -8.55 27.27
CA GLY A 130 4.61 -8.34 27.93
C GLY A 130 4.71 -8.22 29.45
N ASP A 131 5.90 -8.38 30.03
CA ASP A 131 6.16 -8.17 31.46
C ASP A 131 7.46 -7.40 31.62
N TYR A 132 7.53 -6.25 30.95
CA TYR A 132 8.75 -5.47 30.89
C TYR A 132 9.22 -5.05 32.28
N GLU A 133 10.46 -5.42 32.59
CA GLU A 133 11.11 -5.25 33.90
C GLU A 133 10.33 -5.86 35.09
N GLY A 134 9.44 -6.82 34.85
CA GLY A 134 8.63 -7.46 35.89
C GLY A 134 7.49 -6.59 36.43
N ASN A 135 7.14 -5.51 35.73
CA ASN A 135 6.12 -4.54 36.14
C ASN A 135 4.76 -4.74 35.45
N LEU A 136 4.60 -5.81 34.65
CA LEU A 136 3.47 -6.03 33.73
C LEU A 136 3.31 -4.89 32.73
N GLU A 137 4.39 -4.16 32.44
CA GLU A 137 4.41 -3.10 31.43
C GLU A 137 4.64 -3.70 30.04
N LEU A 138 4.07 -3.06 29.02
CA LEU A 138 4.12 -3.56 27.65
C LEU A 138 5.24 -2.88 26.88
N TYR A 139 6.21 -3.65 26.38
CA TYR A 139 7.28 -3.16 25.52
C TYR A 139 7.00 -3.50 24.05
N LEU A 140 6.86 -2.45 23.25
CA LEU A 140 6.61 -2.54 21.82
C LEU A 140 7.85 -2.11 21.05
N ARG A 141 8.10 -2.75 19.92
CA ARG A 141 9.20 -2.41 19.00
C ARG A 141 8.67 -2.15 17.61
N HIS A 142 8.96 -0.97 17.08
CA HIS A 142 8.75 -0.65 15.68
C HIS A 142 9.79 -1.40 14.84
N SER A 143 9.33 -2.28 13.96
CA SER A 143 10.18 -2.93 12.96
C SER A 143 10.57 -1.92 11.88
N TRP A 144 11.75 -1.32 12.04
CA TRP A 144 12.23 -0.27 11.14
C TRP A 144 12.45 -0.78 9.72
N ASP A 145 11.75 -0.16 8.77
CA ASP A 145 11.85 -0.43 7.34
C ASP A 145 12.31 0.81 6.54
N GLY A 146 12.92 1.78 7.22
CA GLY A 146 13.36 3.05 6.65
C GLY A 146 12.33 4.18 6.76
N ARG A 147 11.14 3.91 7.30
CA ARG A 147 10.07 4.92 7.45
C ARG A 147 9.88 5.28 8.91
N LYS A 148 9.76 6.58 9.19
CA LYS A 148 9.53 7.09 10.55
C LYS A 148 8.06 7.00 10.94
N LEU A 149 7.83 6.86 12.24
CA LEU A 149 6.49 7.05 12.81
C LEU A 149 6.16 8.54 12.86
N ASP A 150 4.91 8.87 12.58
CA ASP A 150 4.34 10.14 12.99
C ASP A 150 4.15 10.12 14.51
N LEU A 151 4.87 11.00 15.23
CA LEU A 151 4.91 10.98 16.69
C LEU A 151 3.57 11.36 17.31
N ASP A 152 2.82 12.31 16.72
CA ASP A 152 1.52 12.72 17.24
C ASP A 152 0.50 11.56 17.16
N TRP A 153 0.57 10.79 16.08
CA TRP A 153 -0.24 9.57 15.92
C TRP A 153 0.25 8.42 16.81
N ALA A 154 1.56 8.25 16.94
CA ALA A 154 2.15 7.21 17.80
C ALA A 154 1.75 7.43 19.27
N GLU A 155 1.86 8.66 19.77
CA GLU A 155 1.47 9.04 21.12
C GLU A 155 -0.01 8.70 21.38
N LYS A 156 -0.94 9.16 20.53
CA LYS A 156 -2.37 8.82 20.66
C LYS A 156 -2.62 7.31 20.63
N THR A 157 -1.91 6.59 19.77
CA THR A 157 -2.02 5.13 19.66
C THR A 157 -1.59 4.45 20.96
N MET A 158 -0.50 4.91 21.59
CA MET A 158 -0.08 4.41 22.90
C MET A 158 -1.11 4.67 24.00
N GLU A 159 -1.86 5.77 23.95
CA GLU A 159 -2.96 6.01 24.88
C GLU A 159 -4.07 4.96 24.75
N HIS A 160 -4.41 4.60 23.51
CA HIS A 160 -5.40 3.57 23.23
C HIS A 160 -4.92 2.17 23.65
N ILE A 161 -3.64 1.86 23.41
CA ILE A 161 -3.04 0.60 23.85
C ILE A 161 -3.06 0.51 25.38
N TYR A 162 -2.74 1.60 26.09
CA TYR A 162 -2.85 1.64 27.55
C TYR A 162 -4.28 1.36 28.03
N ARG A 163 -5.32 1.87 27.35
CA ARG A 163 -6.71 1.59 27.74
C ARG A 163 -7.05 0.10 27.67
N LEU A 164 -6.40 -0.64 26.76
CA LEU A 164 -6.58 -2.09 26.62
C LEU A 164 -5.68 -2.87 27.59
N TRP A 165 -4.43 -2.46 27.73
CA TRP A 165 -3.41 -3.17 28.51
C TRP A 165 -3.51 -2.89 30.02
N GLY A 166 -3.86 -1.66 30.40
CA GLY A 166 -4.05 -1.21 31.78
C GLY A 166 -2.76 -0.87 32.55
N ARG A 167 -1.59 -1.04 31.93
CA ARG A 167 -0.26 -0.69 32.47
C ARG A 167 0.51 0.18 31.47
N ARG A 168 1.63 0.75 31.91
CA ARG A 168 2.48 1.60 31.05
C ARG A 168 2.86 0.88 29.76
N VAL A 169 2.90 1.65 28.69
CA VAL A 169 3.29 1.19 27.37
C VAL A 169 4.59 1.87 26.99
N TRP A 170 5.54 1.10 26.50
CA TRP A 170 6.81 1.53 25.93
C TRP A 170 6.80 1.24 24.43
N LEU A 171 7.31 2.17 23.63
CA LEU A 171 7.46 2.01 22.19
C LEU A 171 8.86 2.42 21.77
N GLU A 172 9.64 1.45 21.34
CA GLU A 172 10.94 1.68 20.72
C GLU A 172 10.80 1.94 19.22
N THR A 173 11.42 3.02 18.75
CA THR A 173 11.51 3.40 17.34
C THR A 173 12.82 4.14 17.05
N ARG A 174 12.94 4.82 15.90
CA ARG A 174 14.08 5.65 15.54
C ARG A 174 13.69 7.10 15.29
N ALA A 175 14.59 8.02 15.63
CA ALA A 175 14.47 9.45 15.36
C ALA A 175 14.92 9.81 13.92
N ASP A 176 14.84 11.11 13.57
CA ASP A 176 15.19 11.61 12.23
C ASP A 176 16.66 11.37 11.84
N ASP A 177 17.56 11.26 12.82
CA ASP A 177 18.97 10.91 12.64
C ASP A 177 19.24 9.39 12.72
N GLU A 178 18.17 8.59 12.64
CA GLU A 178 18.16 7.14 12.84
C GLU A 178 18.61 6.67 14.23
N SER A 179 18.78 7.58 15.20
CA SER A 179 19.12 7.19 16.56
C SER A 179 17.96 6.43 17.20
N ARG A 180 18.27 5.55 18.17
CA ARG A 180 17.24 4.89 18.99
C ARG A 180 16.41 5.96 19.72
N LEU A 181 15.09 5.80 19.70
CA LEU A 181 14.13 6.65 20.38
C LEU A 181 13.13 5.74 21.10
N VAL A 182 12.97 5.90 22.42
CA VAL A 182 11.98 5.16 23.18
C VAL A 182 10.93 6.13 23.71
N LEU A 183 9.66 5.83 23.46
CA LEU A 183 8.51 6.56 23.98
C LEU A 183 7.90 5.77 25.14
N SER A 184 7.39 6.45 26.15
CA SER A 184 6.55 5.81 27.18
C SER A 184 5.30 6.62 27.49
N TYR A 185 4.20 5.92 27.78
CA TYR A 185 2.93 6.53 28.13
C TYR A 185 2.32 5.93 29.39
N HIS A 186 1.93 6.82 30.32
CA HIS A 186 1.10 6.50 31.47
C HIS A 186 0.23 7.73 31.83
N PRO A 187 -1.07 7.59 32.15
CA PRO A 187 -1.99 8.73 32.29
C PRO A 187 -1.62 9.71 33.41
N ARG A 188 -0.87 9.28 34.44
CA ARG A 188 -0.37 10.18 35.50
C ARG A 188 0.86 10.99 35.10
N GLU A 189 1.61 10.52 34.12
CA GLU A 189 2.91 11.08 33.74
C GLU A 189 2.92 11.70 32.35
N GLY A 190 1.89 11.42 31.54
CA GLY A 190 1.82 11.80 30.14
C GLY A 190 2.75 10.98 29.26
N HIS A 191 3.02 11.51 28.07
CA HIS A 191 4.02 10.98 27.14
C HIS A 191 5.42 11.43 27.56
N LYS A 192 6.39 10.52 27.51
CA LYS A 192 7.80 10.78 27.78
C LYS A 192 8.67 10.20 26.68
N GLN A 193 9.73 10.92 26.33
CA GLN A 193 10.76 10.47 25.39
C GLN A 193 12.05 10.14 26.13
N HIS A 194 12.66 9.03 25.77
CA HIS A 194 13.92 8.54 26.31
C HIS A 194 14.88 8.33 25.13
N ARG A 195 16.07 8.94 25.22
CA ARG A 195 17.14 8.82 24.22
C ARG A 195 18.30 8.04 24.82
#